data_AF-A0A7W1A0Y9-F1
#
_entry.id   AF-A0A7W1A0Y9-F1
#
_cell.length_a   1.000
_cell.length_b   1.000
_cell.length_c   1.000
_cell.angle_alpha   90.00
_cell.angle_beta   90.00
_cell.angle_gamma   90.00
#
_symmetry.space_group_name_H-M   'P 1'
#
loop_
_entity.id
_entity.type
_entity.pdbx_description
1 polymer ?
#
loop_
_entity_poly.entity_id
_entity_poly.type
_entity_poly.pdbx_seq_one_letter_code
_entity_poly.pdbx_strand_id
1 'polypeptide(L)'
;MAEVLTSFLSPAEVAELRAHAERATTGWKPGRQHTGYDILPLRDVMTRDSPLVARGLAKVGVPFEEYWDVYFIRYEDGAYIPPHTDPAEHGRTHRRINAVLTQASSGGELFVDGTKIDLAVGDAVLFSPSGEVHEVSKVQGPRLLFSVGAWV
;
A
#
# COMPACT_ATOMS: atom_id res chain seq x y z
N MET A 1 9.26 13.31 3.11
CA MET A 1 8.06 13.91 2.49
C MET A 1 7.52 12.91 1.49
N ALA A 2 6.24 12.59 1.59
CA ALA A 2 5.56 11.70 0.65
C ALA A 2 5.66 12.23 -0.80
N GLU A 3 5.96 11.33 -1.74
CA GLU A 3 6.06 11.62 -3.17
C GLU A 3 4.91 10.94 -3.90
N VAL A 4 4.22 11.67 -4.78
CA VAL A 4 3.21 11.10 -5.68
C VAL A 4 3.87 10.65 -6.98
N LEU A 5 3.67 9.38 -7.31
CA LEU A 5 4.11 8.73 -8.54
C LEU A 5 2.89 8.59 -9.47
N THR A 6 2.71 9.55 -10.37
CA THR A 6 1.61 9.56 -11.32
C THR A 6 1.72 8.42 -12.33
N SER A 7 0.63 7.71 -12.60
CA SER A 7 0.59 6.58 -13.55
C SER A 7 1.66 5.51 -13.26
N PHE A 8 1.92 5.24 -11.97
CA PHE A 8 2.85 4.20 -11.55
C PHE A 8 2.46 2.81 -12.05
N LEU A 9 1.15 2.54 -12.12
CA LEU A 9 0.57 1.37 -12.77
C LEU A 9 -0.11 1.79 -14.07
N SER A 10 0.11 1.02 -15.13
CA SER A 10 -0.67 1.12 -16.35
C SER A 10 -2.11 0.63 -16.14
N PRO A 11 -3.08 1.04 -16.99
CA PRO A 11 -4.44 0.52 -16.92
C PRO A 11 -4.54 -1.01 -17.01
N ALA A 12 -3.65 -1.64 -17.78
CA ALA A 12 -3.59 -3.11 -17.90
C ALA A 12 -3.13 -3.76 -16.58
N GLU A 13 -2.06 -3.23 -15.96
CA GLU A 13 -1.59 -3.71 -14.66
C GLU A 13 -2.65 -3.51 -13.56
N VAL A 14 -3.38 -2.38 -13.57
CA VAL A 14 -4.50 -2.16 -12.63
C VAL A 14 -5.58 -3.23 -12.82
N ALA A 15 -5.98 -3.53 -14.07
CA ALA A 15 -7.00 -4.54 -14.36
C ALA A 15 -6.55 -5.95 -13.92
N GLU A 16 -5.30 -6.33 -14.21
CA GLU A 16 -4.73 -7.62 -13.83
C GLU A 16 -4.65 -7.79 -12.31
N LEU A 17 -4.19 -6.77 -11.59
CA LEU A 17 -4.07 -6.80 -10.13
C LEU A 17 -5.45 -6.83 -9.45
N ARG A 18 -6.43 -6.06 -9.94
CA ARG A 18 -7.82 -6.14 -9.46
C ARG A 18 -8.39 -7.54 -9.64
N ALA A 19 -8.24 -8.11 -10.84
CA ALA A 19 -8.73 -9.45 -11.13
C ALA A 19 -8.01 -10.52 -10.27
N HIS A 20 -6.73 -10.32 -9.94
CA HIS A 20 -6.02 -11.17 -8.99
C HIS A 20 -6.63 -11.07 -7.59
N ALA A 21 -6.82 -9.85 -7.08
CA ALA A 21 -7.40 -9.63 -5.76
C ALA A 21 -8.83 -10.21 -5.65
N GLU A 22 -9.64 -10.10 -6.69
CA GLU A 22 -11.00 -10.65 -6.76
C GLU A 22 -11.03 -12.19 -6.70
N ARG A 23 -10.03 -12.86 -7.30
CA ARG A 23 -9.91 -14.33 -7.25
C ARG A 23 -9.39 -14.84 -5.90
N ALA A 24 -8.74 -13.99 -5.11
CA ALA A 24 -8.18 -14.37 -3.82
C ALA A 24 -9.28 -14.41 -2.74
N THR A 25 -9.91 -15.58 -2.58
CA THR A 25 -10.97 -15.82 -1.58
C THR A 25 -10.45 -16.21 -0.20
N THR A 26 -9.16 -16.52 -0.08
CA THR A 26 -8.49 -16.91 1.17
C THR A 26 -7.19 -16.14 1.36
N GLY A 27 -6.60 -16.20 2.57
CA GLY A 27 -5.30 -15.59 2.88
C GLY A 27 -5.34 -14.13 3.33
N TRP A 28 -6.49 -13.45 3.19
CA TRP A 28 -6.72 -12.14 3.78
C TRP A 28 -6.62 -12.22 5.31
N LYS A 29 -5.90 -11.27 5.90
CA LYS A 29 -5.71 -11.15 7.34
C LYS A 29 -6.09 -9.74 7.78
N PRO A 30 -6.69 -9.57 8.96
CA PRO A 30 -6.95 -8.25 9.51
C PRO A 30 -5.65 -7.42 9.59
N GLY A 31 -5.77 -6.15 9.22
CA GLY A 31 -4.72 -5.17 9.41
C GLY A 31 -4.42 -4.91 10.89
N ARG A 32 -3.18 -4.51 11.19
CA ARG A 32 -2.69 -4.33 12.58
C ARG A 32 -3.44 -3.27 13.39
N GLN A 33 -4.08 -2.29 12.74
CA GLN A 33 -4.83 -1.25 13.45
C GLN A 33 -6.23 -1.72 13.87
N HIS A 34 -6.67 -2.89 13.41
CA HIS A 34 -7.97 -3.48 13.75
C HIS A 34 -9.17 -2.55 13.45
N THR A 35 -9.08 -1.78 12.37
CA THR A 35 -10.03 -0.73 11.96
C THR A 35 -10.80 -1.08 10.70
N GLY A 36 -10.94 -2.36 10.37
CA GLY A 36 -11.76 -2.87 9.25
C GLY A 36 -11.06 -2.99 7.90
N TYR A 37 -9.74 -2.81 7.84
CA TYR A 37 -8.96 -3.10 6.64
C TYR A 37 -8.26 -4.46 6.77
N ASP A 38 -8.06 -5.13 5.63
CA ASP A 38 -7.35 -6.40 5.52
C ASP A 38 -6.10 -6.24 4.66
N ILE A 39 -5.14 -7.16 4.85
CA ILE A 39 -3.98 -7.35 3.99
C ILE A 39 -3.95 -8.77 3.43
N LEU A 40 -3.50 -8.92 2.19
CA LEU A 40 -3.17 -10.20 1.58
C LEU A 40 -1.68 -10.21 1.22
N PRO A 41 -0.83 -10.99 1.92
CA PRO A 41 0.56 -11.21 1.53
C PRO A 41 0.66 -11.85 0.15
N LEU A 42 1.50 -11.27 -0.72
CA LEU A 42 1.68 -11.74 -2.09
C LEU A 42 3.05 -12.39 -2.33
N ARG A 43 3.91 -12.53 -1.31
CA ARG A 43 5.28 -13.06 -1.49
C ARG A 43 5.33 -14.48 -2.07
N ASP A 44 4.30 -15.29 -1.86
CA ASP A 44 4.22 -16.66 -2.39
C ASP A 44 3.90 -16.71 -3.90
N VAL A 45 3.38 -15.61 -4.45
CA VAL A 45 2.94 -15.50 -5.86
C VAL A 45 3.67 -14.41 -6.64
N MET A 46 4.25 -13.43 -5.96
CA MET A 46 5.02 -12.32 -6.52
C MET A 46 6.39 -12.26 -5.85
N THR A 47 7.39 -12.79 -6.54
CA THR A 47 8.79 -12.76 -6.11
C THR A 47 9.39 -11.37 -6.30
N ARG A 48 10.58 -11.16 -5.72
CA ARG A 48 11.38 -9.94 -5.89
C ARG A 48 11.61 -9.54 -7.35
N ASP A 49 11.77 -10.53 -8.22
CA ASP A 49 12.06 -10.34 -9.65
C ASP A 49 10.79 -10.15 -10.50
N SER A 50 9.60 -10.25 -9.88
CA SER A 50 8.35 -9.90 -10.56
C SER A 50 8.43 -8.43 -11.00
N PRO A 51 8.14 -8.09 -12.27
CA PRO A 51 8.40 -6.74 -12.80
C PRO A 51 7.82 -5.60 -11.95
N LEU A 52 6.61 -5.76 -11.40
CA LEU A 52 5.95 -4.78 -10.53
C LEU A 52 6.64 -4.64 -9.16
N VAL A 53 7.05 -5.76 -8.57
CA VAL A 53 7.77 -5.78 -7.28
C VAL A 53 9.13 -5.15 -7.46
N ALA A 54 9.89 -5.56 -8.49
CA ALA A 54 11.19 -4.98 -8.81
C ALA A 54 11.09 -3.47 -9.06
N ARG A 55 10.07 -3.00 -9.79
CA ARG A 55 9.80 -1.58 -10.03
C ARG A 55 9.49 -0.82 -8.73
N GLY A 56 8.71 -1.41 -7.83
CA GLY A 56 8.45 -0.84 -6.51
C GLY A 56 9.71 -0.77 -5.65
N LEU A 57 10.48 -1.86 -5.61
CA LEU A 57 11.73 -1.95 -4.85
C LEU A 57 12.78 -0.95 -5.34
N ALA A 58 12.88 -0.73 -6.65
CA ALA A 58 13.77 0.29 -7.24
C ALA A 58 13.46 1.72 -6.76
N LYS A 59 12.22 1.99 -6.32
CA LYS A 59 11.79 3.29 -5.78
C LYS A 59 11.93 3.39 -4.26
N VAL A 60 11.58 2.33 -3.52
CA VAL A 60 11.73 2.31 -2.05
C VAL A 60 13.20 2.26 -1.63
N GLY A 61 14.08 1.63 -2.41
CA GLY A 61 15.51 1.50 -2.14
C GLY A 61 15.96 0.04 -2.00
N VAL A 62 17.24 -0.17 -1.70
CA VAL A 62 17.80 -1.52 -1.50
C VAL A 62 17.35 -2.05 -0.14
N PRO A 63 16.57 -3.14 -0.09
CA PRO A 63 16.17 -3.72 1.19
C PRO A 63 17.38 -4.15 2.01
N PHE A 64 17.31 -3.94 3.31
CA PHE A 64 18.16 -4.63 4.27
C PHE A 64 17.81 -6.11 4.22
N GLU A 65 18.74 -6.94 3.74
CA GLU A 65 18.55 -8.40 3.61
C GLU A 65 17.24 -8.76 2.87
N GLU A 66 16.39 -9.60 3.48
CA GLU A 66 15.07 -10.00 2.96
C GLU A 66 13.89 -9.26 3.63
N TYR A 67 14.16 -8.12 4.28
CA TYR A 67 13.14 -7.26 4.90
C TYR A 67 12.42 -6.41 3.86
N TRP A 68 11.66 -7.09 3.00
CA TRP A 68 10.74 -6.50 2.05
C TRP A 68 9.43 -7.30 2.01
N ASP A 69 8.36 -6.62 1.63
CA ASP A 69 7.04 -7.19 1.53
C ASP A 69 6.27 -6.70 0.31
N VAL A 70 5.24 -7.45 -0.04
CA VAL A 70 4.27 -7.10 -1.07
C VAL A 70 2.90 -7.55 -0.63
N TYR A 71 1.91 -6.65 -0.73
CA TYR A 71 0.55 -6.88 -0.26
C TYR A 71 -0.48 -6.37 -1.27
N PHE A 72 -1.68 -6.98 -1.25
CA PHE A 72 -2.88 -6.18 -1.42
C PHE A 72 -3.35 -5.66 -0.06
N ILE A 73 -3.88 -4.44 -0.04
CA ILE A 73 -4.51 -3.83 1.13
C ILE A 73 -5.93 -3.43 0.73
N ARG A 74 -6.94 -4.00 1.39
CA ARG A 74 -8.35 -3.69 1.13
C ARG A 74 -8.98 -3.04 2.34
N TYR A 75 -9.83 -2.05 2.09
CA TYR A 75 -10.64 -1.38 3.08
C TYR A 75 -12.09 -1.72 2.79
N GLU A 76 -12.74 -2.36 3.76
CA GLU A 76 -14.18 -2.59 3.71
C GLU A 76 -14.94 -1.29 4.04
N ASP A 77 -16.25 -1.28 3.82
CA ASP A 77 -17.09 -0.13 4.15
C ASP A 77 -16.95 0.25 5.63
N GLY A 78 -16.74 1.53 5.90
CA GLY A 78 -16.53 2.07 7.25
C GLY A 78 -15.11 1.88 7.81
N ALA A 79 -14.21 1.20 7.09
CA ALA A 79 -12.82 1.06 7.50
C ALA A 79 -12.09 2.40 7.47
N TYR A 80 -11.09 2.56 8.32
CA TYR A 80 -10.26 3.77 8.42
C TYR A 80 -8.89 3.41 8.98
N ILE A 81 -7.97 4.36 9.04
CA ILE A 81 -6.70 4.18 9.76
C ILE A 81 -6.46 5.47 10.55
N PRO A 82 -6.36 5.43 11.89
CA PRO A 82 -6.04 6.62 12.68
C PRO A 82 -4.58 7.06 12.46
N PRO A 83 -4.22 8.30 12.84
CA PRO A 83 -2.84 8.79 12.80
C PRO A 83 -1.88 7.87 13.55
N HIS A 84 -0.86 7.38 12.85
CA HIS A 84 0.16 6.53 13.44
C HIS A 84 1.46 6.53 12.62
N THR A 85 2.48 5.89 13.16
CA THR A 85 3.70 5.49 12.45
C THR A 85 3.88 3.98 12.53
N ASP A 86 4.71 3.44 11.64
CA ASP A 86 5.04 2.02 11.58
C ASP A 86 6.38 1.73 12.25
N PRO A 87 6.55 0.54 12.85
CA PRO A 87 7.86 0.15 13.33
C PRO A 87 8.83 -0.05 12.17
N ALA A 88 10.10 0.32 12.42
CA ALA A 88 11.27 -0.13 11.69
C ALA A 88 12.34 -0.51 12.72
N GLU A 89 13.05 -1.62 12.52
CA GLU A 89 14.05 -2.10 13.46
C GLU A 89 15.47 -1.97 12.91
N HIS A 90 16.48 -2.32 13.72
CA HIS A 90 17.89 -2.34 13.32
C HIS A 90 18.45 -1.01 12.80
N GLY A 91 17.88 0.12 13.25
CA GLY A 91 18.28 1.45 12.78
C GLY A 91 17.91 1.71 11.31
N ARG A 92 16.99 0.93 10.75
CA ARG A 92 16.50 1.07 9.37
C ARG A 92 15.30 1.99 9.30
N THR A 93 15.01 2.42 8.07
CA THR A 93 13.82 3.19 7.75
C THR A 93 12.86 2.31 6.95
N HIS A 94 11.61 2.18 7.38
CA HIS A 94 10.59 1.54 6.58
C HIS A 94 10.14 2.54 5.51
N ARG A 95 10.23 2.14 4.24
CA ARG A 95 9.71 2.87 3.08
C ARG A 95 8.71 2.01 2.32
N ARG A 96 7.66 2.64 1.80
CA ARG A 96 6.55 1.94 1.15
C ARG A 96 6.04 2.69 -0.07
N ILE A 97 5.67 1.92 -1.08
CA ILE A 97 4.78 2.34 -2.16
C ILE A 97 3.39 1.79 -1.90
N ASN A 98 2.38 2.65 -2.01
CA ASN A 98 0.97 2.28 -2.05
C ASN A 98 0.36 2.79 -3.35
N ALA A 99 0.08 1.88 -4.29
CA ALA A 99 -0.56 2.18 -5.56
C ALA A 99 -2.07 1.94 -5.48
N VAL A 100 -2.86 2.89 -5.97
CA VAL A 100 -4.33 2.82 -5.92
C VAL A 100 -4.84 1.90 -7.01
N LEU A 101 -5.47 0.79 -6.60
CA LEU A 101 -6.19 -0.08 -7.51
C LEU A 101 -7.64 0.33 -7.60
N THR A 102 -8.33 0.56 -6.49
CA THR A 102 -9.75 0.94 -6.47
C THR A 102 -9.94 2.10 -5.48
N GLN A 103 -10.64 3.15 -5.91
CA GLN A 103 -11.03 4.25 -5.04
C GLN A 103 -12.41 3.96 -4.41
N ALA A 104 -12.54 4.39 -3.17
CA ALA A 104 -13.81 4.46 -2.47
C ALA A 104 -14.80 5.38 -3.22
N SER A 105 -16.10 5.25 -2.97
CA SER A 105 -17.08 6.20 -3.50
C SER A 105 -16.99 7.56 -2.79
N SER A 106 -16.64 7.56 -1.50
CA SER A 106 -16.23 8.74 -0.74
C SER A 106 -15.31 8.35 0.41
N GLY A 107 -14.58 9.31 0.96
CA GLY A 107 -13.58 9.05 1.98
C GLY A 107 -12.37 8.26 1.46
N GLY A 108 -11.63 7.62 2.35
CA GLY A 108 -10.39 6.90 2.00
C GLY A 108 -9.23 7.79 1.56
N GLU A 109 -9.32 9.10 1.86
CA GLU A 109 -8.22 10.03 1.66
C GLU A 109 -7.02 9.64 2.53
N LEU A 110 -5.84 9.60 1.92
CA LEU A 110 -4.59 9.44 2.65
C LEU A 110 -4.09 10.80 3.10
N PHE A 111 -3.70 10.90 4.36
CA PHE A 111 -2.94 12.04 4.88
C PHE A 111 -1.57 11.57 5.36
N VAL A 112 -0.54 12.36 5.08
CA VAL A 112 0.82 12.17 5.58
C VAL A 112 1.28 13.50 6.17
N ASP A 113 1.68 13.48 7.44
CA ASP A 113 2.03 14.66 8.26
C ASP A 113 0.96 15.77 8.16
N GLY A 114 -0.32 15.38 8.21
CA GLY A 114 -1.47 16.28 8.12
C GLY A 114 -1.78 16.81 6.72
N THR A 115 -0.98 16.47 5.71
CA THR A 115 -1.20 16.87 4.31
C THR A 115 -1.94 15.79 3.55
N LYS A 116 -3.06 16.14 2.91
CA LYS A 116 -3.80 15.23 2.03
C LYS A 116 -2.95 14.90 0.80
N ILE A 117 -2.86 13.62 0.47
CA ILE A 117 -2.20 13.10 -0.74
C ILE A 117 -3.28 12.75 -1.76
N ASP A 118 -3.35 13.52 -2.84
CA ASP A 118 -4.27 13.25 -3.94
C ASP A 118 -3.70 12.15 -4.86
N LEU A 119 -4.46 11.07 -5.04
CA LEU A 119 -4.08 9.90 -5.84
C LEU A 119 -5.28 9.45 -6.67
N ALA A 120 -5.10 9.31 -7.99
CA ALA A 120 -6.04 8.62 -8.86
C ALA A 120 -5.75 7.11 -8.94
N VAL A 121 -6.67 6.34 -9.54
CA VAL A 121 -6.41 4.93 -9.87
C VAL A 121 -5.17 4.83 -10.76
N GLY A 122 -4.23 3.97 -10.39
CA GLY A 122 -2.94 3.78 -11.06
C GLY A 122 -1.82 4.67 -10.53
N ASP A 123 -2.13 5.74 -9.81
CA ASP A 123 -1.12 6.52 -9.09
C ASP A 123 -0.65 5.76 -7.84
N ALA A 124 0.53 6.12 -7.37
CA ALA A 124 1.05 5.61 -6.11
C ALA A 124 1.65 6.72 -5.25
N VAL A 125 1.71 6.48 -3.95
CA VAL A 125 2.49 7.30 -3.01
C VAL A 125 3.71 6.52 -2.56
N LEU A 126 4.88 7.16 -2.57
CA LEU A 126 6.11 6.70 -1.95
C LEU A 126 6.35 7.50 -0.67
N PHE A 127 6.43 6.83 0.47
CA PHE A 127 6.55 7.48 1.78
C PHE A 127 7.31 6.61 2.78
N SER A 128 7.69 7.18 3.91
CA SER A 128 8.37 6.51 5.03
C SER A 128 7.41 6.36 6.21
N PRO A 129 6.63 5.27 6.29
CA PRO A 129 5.66 5.09 7.37
C PRO A 129 6.30 5.04 8.77
N SER A 130 7.60 4.75 8.90
CA SER A 130 8.29 4.79 10.20
C SER A 130 8.70 6.20 10.66
N GLY A 131 8.80 7.15 9.72
CA GLY A 131 9.19 8.53 10.02
C GLY A 131 8.07 9.56 9.87
N GLU A 132 7.00 9.22 9.16
CA GLU A 132 5.92 10.13 8.78
C GLU A 132 4.59 9.64 9.36
N VAL A 133 3.90 10.51 10.09
CA VAL A 133 2.57 10.19 10.65
C VAL A 133 1.60 10.10 9.50
N HIS A 134 0.85 9.01 9.42
CA HIS A 134 -0.08 8.81 8.33
C HIS A 134 -1.42 8.22 8.81
N GLU A 135 -2.47 8.58 8.09
CA GLU A 135 -3.84 8.16 8.36
C GLU A 135 -4.64 8.01 7.07
N VAL A 136 -5.75 7.27 7.17
CA VAL A 136 -6.72 7.12 6.09
C VAL A 136 -8.09 7.45 6.66
N SER A 137 -8.77 8.41 6.04
CA SER A 137 -10.14 8.77 6.44
C SER A 137 -11.09 7.59 6.27
N LYS A 138 -12.24 7.65 6.96
CA LYS A 138 -13.24 6.59 6.89
C LYS A 138 -13.77 6.42 5.46
N VAL A 139 -13.68 5.20 4.96
CA VAL A 139 -14.04 4.80 3.61
C VAL A 139 -15.55 4.55 3.52
N GLN A 140 -16.18 5.00 2.43
CA GLN A 140 -17.49 4.52 1.98
C GLN A 140 -17.32 3.72 0.68
N GLY A 141 -17.74 2.46 0.67
CA GLY A 141 -17.48 1.50 -0.42
C GLY A 141 -16.07 0.88 -0.38
N PRO A 142 -15.73 0.02 -1.35
CA PRO A 142 -14.45 -0.69 -1.34
C PRO A 142 -13.29 0.21 -1.78
N ARG A 143 -12.16 0.11 -1.10
CA ARG A 143 -10.87 0.67 -1.56
C ARG A 143 -9.82 -0.42 -1.55
N LEU A 144 -9.01 -0.47 -2.61
CA LEU A 144 -7.99 -1.51 -2.81
C LEU A 144 -6.68 -0.87 -3.24
N LEU A 145 -5.57 -1.31 -2.63
CA LEU A 145 -4.22 -0.86 -2.94
C LEU A 145 -3.32 -2.06 -3.25
N PHE A 146 -2.37 -1.87 -4.16
CA PHE A 146 -1.18 -2.72 -4.29
C PHE A 146 -0.03 -2.04 -3.53
N SER A 147 0.67 -2.79 -2.70
CA SER A 147 1.68 -2.24 -1.79
C SER A 147 2.99 -2.99 -1.87
N VAL A 148 4.11 -2.26 -1.91
CA VAL A 148 5.47 -2.82 -1.81
C VAL A 148 6.22 -2.04 -0.74
N GLY A 149 6.73 -2.75 0.26
CA GLY A 149 7.48 -2.17 1.37
C GLY A 149 8.87 -2.76 1.50
N ALA A 150 9.80 -1.99 2.05
CA ALA A 150 11.10 -2.49 2.48
C ALA A 150 11.64 -1.68 3.66
N TRP A 151 12.48 -2.33 4.46
CA TRP A 151 13.37 -1.63 5.39
C TRP A 151 14.67 -1.31 4.66
N VAL A 152 15.06 -0.05 4.64
CA VAL A 152 16.29 0.45 3.97
C VAL A 152 17.25 1.08 4.96
#